data_AF-A0A2V8QD67-F1
#
_entry.id   AF-A0A2V8QD67-F1
#
_cell.length_a   1.000
_cell.length_b   1.000
_cell.length_c   1.000
_cell.angle_alpha   90.00
_cell.angle_beta   90.00
_cell.angle_gamma   90.00
#
_symmetry.space_group_name_H-M   'P 1'
#
loop_
_entity.id
_entity.type
_entity.pdbx_description
1 polymer ?
#
loop_
_entity_poly.entity_id
_entity_poly.type
_entity_poly.pdbx_seq_one_letter_code
_entity_poly.pdbx_strand_id
1 'polypeptide(L)'
;MLATAFGWGALVATFFAFLLNTTGAIAVYNLSGNEKAAELYALVISAPIVEESGKAAILFMFFFFKKDEFDGVLDGIVYGALVALGFAMTENIQYYGKAALGEEGQLPLTFFLRGAMAPFSHPLFTCMTGIGLGLARQTSNLAVKILAPLVGFFMAICMHSIWNGSGAIGGGGVFLLTYLLVMVPAFLIVLVVIGLALRREGQVVRQFLLCDLERGVITKEEYAQLGSIFGRMGASFNALSSRGVGGWRTRMRFNQTASELAFHRCRVSRGLHSSSADVRGIEEAYLQALQSLTNHRSR
;
A
#
# COMPACT_ATOMS: atom_id res chain seq x y z
N MET A 1 -0.13 -2.65 12.17
CA MET A 1 0.86 -2.62 11.06
C MET A 1 0.82 -1.33 10.25
N LEU A 2 -0.36 -0.76 9.93
CA LEU A 2 -0.48 0.51 9.20
C LEU A 2 0.31 1.68 9.83
N ALA A 3 0.13 1.93 11.14
CA ALA A 3 0.89 2.96 11.85
C ALA A 3 2.40 2.70 11.86
N THR A 4 2.81 1.43 11.92
CA THR A 4 4.23 1.01 11.84
C THR A 4 4.81 1.29 10.46
N ALA A 5 4.08 0.97 9.39
CA ALA A 5 4.46 1.31 8.02
C ALA A 5 4.66 2.82 7.85
N PHE A 6 3.67 3.61 8.26
CA PHE A 6 3.75 5.06 8.21
C PHE A 6 4.92 5.61 9.04
N GLY A 7 5.06 5.19 10.30
CA GLY A 7 6.14 5.63 11.18
C GLY A 7 7.53 5.23 10.69
N TRP A 8 7.67 4.04 10.09
CA TRP A 8 8.91 3.61 9.43
C TRP A 8 9.30 4.56 8.31
N GLY A 9 8.34 4.88 7.43
CA GLY A 9 8.53 5.85 6.36
C GLY A 9 8.95 7.22 6.87
N ALA A 10 8.20 7.74 7.85
CA ALA A 10 8.39 9.08 8.38
C ALA A 10 9.68 9.29 9.18
N LEU A 11 10.18 8.24 9.84
CA LEU A 11 11.31 8.35 10.77
C LEU A 11 12.54 7.58 10.30
N VAL A 12 12.39 6.28 10.03
CA VAL A 12 13.54 5.40 9.77
C VAL A 12 14.05 5.59 8.35
N ALA A 13 13.17 5.45 7.37
CA ALA A 13 13.54 5.56 5.95
C ALA A 13 14.06 6.97 5.61
N THR A 14 13.41 8.01 6.12
CA THR A 14 13.83 9.42 5.96
C THR A 14 15.17 9.72 6.63
N PHE A 15 15.41 9.21 7.84
CA PHE A 15 16.70 9.40 8.53
C PHE A 15 17.86 8.80 7.74
N PHE A 16 17.74 7.54 7.32
CA PHE A 16 18.79 6.89 6.53
C PHE A 16 18.93 7.52 5.14
N ALA A 17 17.82 7.92 4.51
CA ALA A 17 17.86 8.65 3.25
C ALA A 17 18.64 9.96 3.37
N PHE A 18 18.35 10.75 4.39
CA PHE A 18 19.06 12.00 4.65
C PHE A 18 20.58 11.76 4.81
N LEU A 19 20.97 10.79 5.64
CA LEU A 19 22.38 10.49 5.90
C LEU A 19 23.11 10.01 4.64
N LEU A 20 22.54 9.04 3.93
CA LEU A 20 23.18 8.40 2.79
C LEU A 20 23.18 9.29 1.56
N ASN A 21 22.10 10.03 1.28
CA ASN A 21 22.05 10.98 0.17
C ASN A 21 23.04 12.13 0.38
N THR A 22 23.13 12.67 1.60
CA THR A 22 24.10 13.75 1.92
C THR A 22 25.53 13.26 1.77
N THR A 23 25.83 12.08 2.32
CA THR A 23 27.18 11.50 2.25
C THR A 23 27.56 11.16 0.81
N GLY A 24 26.62 10.61 0.03
CA GLY A 24 26.81 10.31 -1.39
C GLY A 24 27.09 11.56 -2.23
N ALA A 25 26.34 12.64 -1.98
CA ALA A 25 26.55 13.93 -2.63
C ALA A 25 27.96 14.48 -2.36
N ILE A 26 28.39 14.48 -1.09
CA ILE A 26 29.73 14.94 -0.69
C ILE A 26 30.83 14.10 -1.35
N ALA A 27 30.67 12.77 -1.38
CA ALA A 27 31.64 11.89 -2.02
C ALA A 27 31.80 12.18 -3.51
N VAL A 28 30.68 12.36 -4.24
CA VAL A 28 30.72 12.69 -5.67
C VAL A 28 31.30 14.08 -5.90
N TYR A 29 31.00 15.06 -5.05
CA TYR A 29 31.61 16.38 -5.12
C TYR A 29 33.13 16.31 -4.96
N ASN A 30 33.62 15.59 -3.94
CA ASN A 30 35.05 15.45 -3.69
C ASN A 30 35.80 14.73 -4.82
N LEU A 31 35.16 13.81 -5.52
CA LEU A 31 35.76 13.07 -6.65
C LEU A 31 35.70 13.85 -7.96
N SER A 32 34.62 14.58 -8.21
CA SER A 32 34.38 15.25 -9.50
C SER A 32 34.78 16.71 -9.53
N GLY A 33 34.86 17.38 -8.36
CA GLY A 33 35.00 18.83 -8.24
C GLY A 33 33.80 19.63 -8.80
N ASN A 34 32.70 18.96 -9.16
CA ASN A 34 31.56 19.59 -9.84
C ASN A 34 30.30 19.49 -8.96
N GLU A 35 29.89 20.63 -8.42
CA GLU A 35 28.71 20.76 -7.56
C GLU A 35 27.42 20.31 -8.27
N LYS A 36 27.21 20.74 -9.51
CA LYS A 36 26.03 20.35 -10.29
C LYS A 36 25.98 18.84 -10.56
N ALA A 37 27.13 18.21 -10.80
CA ALA A 37 27.18 16.75 -10.99
C ALA A 37 26.83 16.01 -9.69
N ALA A 38 27.30 16.49 -8.53
CA ALA A 38 26.98 15.94 -7.24
C ALA A 38 25.48 16.08 -6.89
N GLU A 39 24.89 17.26 -7.16
CA GLU A 39 23.46 17.50 -6.97
C GLU A 39 22.59 16.61 -7.85
N LEU A 40 22.90 16.50 -9.14
CA LEU A 40 22.17 15.65 -10.08
C LEU A 40 22.28 14.17 -9.71
N TYR A 41 23.47 13.71 -9.28
CA TYR A 41 23.64 12.36 -8.76
C TYR A 41 22.76 12.13 -7.52
N ALA A 42 22.81 13.05 -6.55
CA ALA A 42 22.07 12.93 -5.32
C ALA A 42 20.56 12.85 -5.58
N LEU A 43 20.04 13.68 -6.48
CA LEU A 43 18.62 13.81 -6.75
C LEU A 43 18.07 12.73 -7.71
N VAL A 44 18.80 12.35 -8.76
CA VAL A 44 18.29 11.45 -9.81
C VAL A 44 18.69 9.99 -9.57
N ILE A 45 19.79 9.74 -8.85
CA ILE A 45 20.33 8.39 -8.66
C ILE A 45 20.27 7.98 -7.19
N SER A 46 20.94 8.74 -6.30
CA SER A 46 21.05 8.37 -4.89
C SER A 46 19.68 8.35 -4.23
N ALA A 47 18.91 9.43 -4.32
CA ALA A 47 17.60 9.55 -3.67
C ALA A 47 16.65 8.42 -4.09
N PRO A 48 16.40 8.15 -5.39
CA PRO A 48 15.56 7.03 -5.80
C PRO A 48 16.01 5.67 -5.26
N ILE A 49 17.30 5.36 -5.31
CA ILE A 49 17.83 4.07 -4.85
C ILE A 49 17.70 3.97 -3.33
N VAL A 50 18.23 4.95 -2.60
CA VAL A 50 18.32 4.92 -1.13
C VAL A 50 16.93 5.00 -0.51
N GLU A 51 16.08 5.90 -0.99
CA GLU A 51 14.76 6.11 -0.43
C GLU A 51 13.82 4.94 -0.69
N GLU A 52 13.77 4.44 -1.92
CA GLU A 52 12.93 3.28 -2.22
C GLU A 52 13.47 2.01 -1.53
N SER A 53 14.79 1.86 -1.36
CA SER A 53 15.37 0.78 -0.54
C SER A 53 14.94 0.89 0.93
N GLY A 54 15.04 2.08 1.50
CA GLY A 54 14.63 2.36 2.89
C GLY A 54 13.15 2.08 3.13
N LYS A 55 12.29 2.46 2.18
CA LYS A 55 10.84 2.19 2.22
C LYS A 55 10.54 0.71 1.98
N ALA A 56 11.24 0.05 1.05
CA ALA A 56 11.04 -1.36 0.75
C ALA A 56 11.41 -2.28 1.93
N ALA A 57 12.38 -1.90 2.76
CA ALA A 57 12.86 -2.71 3.87
C ALA A 57 11.73 -3.19 4.81
N ILE A 58 10.80 -2.30 5.19
CA ILE A 58 9.67 -2.69 6.04
C ILE A 58 8.64 -3.55 5.29
N LEU A 59 8.48 -3.37 3.98
CA LEU A 59 7.61 -4.21 3.16
C LEU A 59 8.16 -5.64 3.08
N PHE A 60 9.46 -5.80 2.88
CA PHE A 60 10.11 -7.11 2.94
C PHE A 60 10.02 -7.73 4.34
N MET A 61 10.17 -6.93 5.41
CA MET A 61 9.97 -7.40 6.77
C MET A 61 8.53 -7.93 6.98
N PHE A 62 7.51 -7.19 6.56
CA PHE A 62 6.13 -7.65 6.64
C PHE A 62 5.90 -8.89 5.79
N PHE A 63 6.45 -8.93 4.58
CA PHE A 63 6.38 -10.10 3.73
C PHE A 63 6.96 -11.35 4.43
N PHE A 64 8.18 -11.30 4.97
CA PHE A 64 8.79 -12.50 5.57
C PHE A 64 8.19 -12.89 6.92
N PHE A 65 7.87 -11.91 7.77
CA PHE A 65 7.54 -12.14 9.18
C PHE A 65 6.06 -11.96 9.55
N LYS A 66 5.24 -11.35 8.68
CA LYS A 66 3.81 -11.07 8.94
C LYS A 66 2.92 -11.66 7.85
N LYS A 67 3.08 -12.97 7.64
CA LYS A 67 2.44 -13.72 6.54
C LYS A 67 0.91 -13.75 6.60
N ASP A 68 0.35 -13.62 7.79
CA ASP A 68 -1.11 -13.62 8.01
C ASP A 68 -1.76 -12.25 7.73
N GLU A 69 -0.96 -11.19 7.72
CA GLU A 69 -1.39 -9.79 7.58
C GLU A 69 -0.95 -9.16 6.24
N PHE A 70 0.03 -9.78 5.58
CA PHE A 70 0.47 -9.47 4.22
C PHE A 70 0.21 -10.71 3.37
N ASP A 71 -1.01 -10.82 2.86
CA ASP A 71 -1.48 -12.00 2.13
C ASP A 71 -1.78 -11.72 0.65
N GLY A 72 -1.75 -10.44 0.23
CA GLY A 72 -2.06 -10.09 -1.15
C GLY A 72 -1.49 -8.80 -1.74
N VAL A 73 -1.91 -8.55 -2.97
CA VAL A 73 -1.57 -7.35 -3.75
C VAL A 73 -2.16 -6.10 -3.11
N LEU A 74 -3.39 -6.17 -2.59
CA LEU A 74 -4.02 -5.04 -1.92
C LEU A 74 -3.23 -4.60 -0.69
N ASP A 75 -2.85 -5.55 0.17
CA ASP A 75 -2.00 -5.27 1.33
C ASP A 75 -0.66 -4.64 0.94
N GLY A 76 -0.02 -5.18 -0.11
CA GLY A 76 1.21 -4.62 -0.65
C GLY A 76 1.08 -3.16 -1.07
N ILE A 77 -0.02 -2.83 -1.77
CA ILE A 77 -0.33 -1.45 -2.17
C ILE A 77 -0.60 -0.58 -0.93
N VAL A 78 -1.43 -1.04 0.01
CA VAL A 78 -1.79 -0.26 1.20
C VAL A 78 -0.59 0.01 2.10
N TYR A 79 0.21 -1.01 2.41
CA TYR A 79 1.43 -0.85 3.20
C TYR A 79 2.46 0.00 2.44
N GLY A 80 2.66 -0.25 1.15
CA GLY A 80 3.57 0.54 0.32
C GLY A 80 3.20 2.03 0.29
N ALA A 81 1.91 2.34 0.09
CA ALA A 81 1.40 3.69 0.12
C ALA A 81 1.60 4.35 1.49
N LEU A 82 1.33 3.64 2.60
CA LEU A 82 1.50 4.22 3.94
C LEU A 82 2.96 4.52 4.30
N VAL A 83 3.89 3.63 3.96
CA VAL A 83 5.33 3.89 4.14
C VAL A 83 5.74 5.11 3.33
N ALA A 84 5.30 5.18 2.07
CA ALA A 84 5.59 6.29 1.19
C ALA A 84 4.97 7.62 1.66
N LEU A 85 3.74 7.60 2.17
CA LEU A 85 3.08 8.79 2.73
C LEU A 85 3.80 9.30 3.98
N GLY A 86 4.25 8.38 4.86
CA GLY A 86 5.07 8.75 6.01
C GLY A 86 6.38 9.41 5.58
N PHE A 87 7.06 8.82 4.59
CA PHE A 87 8.29 9.40 4.04
C PHE A 87 8.02 10.79 3.44
N ALA A 88 7.01 10.90 2.59
CA ALA A 88 6.64 12.15 1.92
C ALA A 88 6.24 13.24 2.92
N MET A 89 5.62 12.89 4.05
CA MET A 89 5.31 13.85 5.12
C MET A 89 6.58 14.54 5.62
N THR A 90 7.57 13.78 6.08
CA THR A 90 8.82 14.33 6.63
C THR A 90 9.59 15.09 5.56
N GLU A 91 9.64 14.55 4.34
CA GLU A 91 10.29 15.21 3.22
C GLU A 91 9.62 16.56 2.90
N ASN A 92 8.29 16.59 2.79
CA ASN A 92 7.52 17.81 2.55
C ASN A 92 7.78 18.88 3.61
N ILE A 93 7.87 18.50 4.89
CA ILE A 93 8.20 19.45 5.98
C ILE A 93 9.57 20.10 5.71
N GLN A 94 10.56 19.32 5.31
CA GLN A 94 11.89 19.84 4.99
C GLN A 94 11.86 20.77 3.76
N TYR A 95 11.16 20.40 2.68
CA TYR A 95 11.04 21.24 1.49
C TYR A 95 10.30 22.54 1.76
N TYR A 96 9.19 22.50 2.49
CA TYR A 96 8.44 23.70 2.86
C TYR A 96 9.24 24.58 3.83
N GLY A 97 9.95 23.99 4.79
CA GLY A 97 10.83 24.74 5.69
C GLY A 97 11.93 25.48 4.93
N LYS A 98 12.58 24.82 3.97
CA LYS A 98 13.58 25.46 3.10
C LYS A 98 12.97 26.58 2.25
N ALA A 99 11.82 26.32 1.62
CA ALA A 99 11.14 27.29 0.76
C ALA A 99 10.60 28.50 1.55
N ALA A 100 10.24 28.33 2.82
CA ALA A 100 9.80 29.41 3.71
C ALA A 100 10.97 30.33 4.15
N LEU A 101 12.20 29.80 4.17
CA LEU A 101 13.43 30.55 4.45
C LEU A 101 14.09 31.10 3.16
N GLY A 102 13.57 30.73 1.99
CA GLY A 102 14.06 31.13 0.68
C GLY A 102 13.48 32.47 0.20
N GLU A 103 13.57 32.69 -1.10
CA GLU A 103 13.06 33.92 -1.73
C GLU A 103 11.52 33.97 -1.73
N GLU A 104 10.98 35.19 -1.84
CA GLU A 104 9.54 35.43 -1.91
C GLU A 104 8.92 34.67 -3.09
N GLY A 105 7.81 33.95 -2.85
CA GLY A 105 7.13 33.13 -3.85
C GLY A 105 7.59 31.66 -3.96
N GLN A 106 8.74 31.28 -3.36
CA GLN A 106 9.21 29.89 -3.39
C GLN A 106 8.30 28.95 -2.58
N LEU A 107 7.78 29.40 -1.44
CA LEU A 107 6.90 28.59 -0.59
C LEU A 107 5.57 28.24 -1.30
N PRO A 108 4.77 29.21 -1.83
CA PRO A 108 3.56 28.90 -2.59
C PRO A 108 3.81 27.96 -3.78
N LEU A 109 4.89 28.17 -4.53
CA LEU A 109 5.25 27.31 -5.67
C LEU A 109 5.58 25.89 -5.23
N THR A 110 6.41 25.74 -4.19
CA THR A 110 6.80 24.42 -3.65
C THR A 110 5.58 23.70 -3.09
N PHE A 111 4.70 24.41 -2.38
CA PHE A 111 3.45 23.85 -1.88
C PHE A 111 2.54 23.36 -3.01
N PHE A 112 2.38 24.13 -4.08
CA PHE A 112 1.59 23.70 -5.24
C PHE A 112 2.19 22.46 -5.92
N LEU A 113 3.49 22.48 -6.22
CA LEU A 113 4.16 21.37 -6.89
C LEU A 113 4.10 20.08 -6.05
N ARG A 114 4.36 20.15 -4.75
CA ARG A 114 4.40 18.96 -3.89
C ARG A 114 3.01 18.52 -3.41
N GLY A 115 2.15 19.46 -3.09
CA GLY A 115 0.81 19.21 -2.54
C GLY A 115 -0.26 18.93 -3.60
N ALA A 116 -0.24 19.63 -4.73
CA ALA A 116 -1.27 19.47 -5.78
C ALA A 116 -0.79 18.59 -6.93
N MET A 117 0.44 18.79 -7.42
CA MET A 117 0.95 18.01 -8.55
C MET A 117 1.55 16.67 -8.12
N ALA A 118 2.26 16.60 -7.01
CA ALA A 118 2.97 15.38 -6.59
C ALA A 118 2.40 14.59 -5.40
N PRO A 119 1.12 14.72 -4.97
CA PRO A 119 0.67 14.16 -3.69
C PRO A 119 0.77 12.64 -3.61
N PHE A 120 0.72 11.96 -4.76
CA PHE A 120 0.76 10.51 -4.86
C PHE A 120 2.04 9.98 -5.51
N SER A 121 3.05 10.82 -5.75
CA SER A 121 4.31 10.39 -6.41
C SER A 121 5.00 9.27 -5.63
N HIS A 122 5.38 9.49 -4.37
CA HIS A 122 6.00 8.43 -3.55
C HIS A 122 5.08 7.21 -3.38
N PRO A 123 3.78 7.35 -3.03
CA PRO A 123 2.89 6.19 -2.98
C PRO A 123 2.88 5.39 -4.27
N LEU A 124 2.82 6.04 -5.42
CA LEU A 124 2.82 5.39 -6.72
C LEU A 124 4.09 4.58 -6.95
N PHE A 125 5.26 5.13 -6.60
CA PHE A 125 6.55 4.43 -6.74
C PHE A 125 6.63 3.22 -5.82
N THR A 126 6.48 3.44 -4.51
CA THR A 126 6.66 2.37 -3.52
C THR A 126 5.59 1.28 -3.63
N CYS A 127 4.39 1.60 -4.14
CA CYS A 127 3.38 0.59 -4.45
C CYS A 127 3.84 -0.41 -5.51
N MET A 128 4.77 -0.08 -6.42
CA MET A 128 5.32 -1.06 -7.37
C MET A 128 6.02 -2.20 -6.64
N THR A 129 6.82 -1.89 -5.62
CA THR A 129 7.43 -2.88 -4.71
C THR A 129 6.34 -3.70 -4.01
N GLY A 130 5.32 -3.02 -3.47
CA GLY A 130 4.18 -3.65 -2.80
C GLY A 130 3.41 -4.64 -3.69
N ILE A 131 3.12 -4.27 -4.93
CA ILE A 131 2.46 -5.12 -5.93
C ILE A 131 3.33 -6.34 -6.22
N GLY A 132 4.64 -6.16 -6.43
CA GLY A 132 5.57 -7.26 -6.67
C GLY A 132 5.57 -8.29 -5.54
N LEU A 133 5.63 -7.83 -4.29
CA LEU A 133 5.55 -8.67 -3.10
C LEU A 133 4.18 -9.35 -2.96
N GLY A 134 3.09 -8.64 -3.24
CA GLY A 134 1.74 -9.21 -3.20
C GLY A 134 1.51 -10.29 -4.26
N LEU A 135 2.04 -10.12 -5.47
CA LEU A 135 2.01 -11.14 -6.51
C LEU A 135 2.82 -12.38 -6.11
N ALA A 136 4.01 -12.17 -5.53
CA ALA A 136 4.83 -13.27 -5.00
C ALA A 136 4.15 -14.04 -3.86
N ARG A 137 3.27 -13.39 -3.10
CA ARG A 137 2.49 -14.02 -2.03
C ARG A 137 1.39 -14.93 -2.56
N GLN A 138 0.74 -14.54 -3.65
CA GLN A 138 -0.44 -15.23 -4.18
C GLN A 138 -0.13 -16.31 -5.21
N THR A 139 1.12 -16.40 -5.69
CA THR A 139 1.54 -17.34 -6.75
C THR A 139 2.18 -18.62 -6.18
N SER A 140 1.95 -19.74 -6.86
CA SER A 140 2.70 -20.99 -6.66
C SER A 140 3.91 -21.11 -7.60
N ASN A 141 4.00 -20.26 -8.64
CA ASN A 141 5.10 -20.28 -9.59
C ASN A 141 6.35 -19.61 -9.00
N LEU A 142 7.44 -20.39 -8.88
CA LEU A 142 8.70 -19.93 -8.30
C LEU A 142 9.32 -18.74 -9.05
N ALA A 143 9.21 -18.70 -10.37
CA ALA A 143 9.74 -17.60 -11.17
C ALA A 143 9.03 -16.28 -10.81
N VAL A 144 7.70 -16.28 -10.72
CA VAL A 144 6.92 -15.10 -10.32
C VAL A 144 7.23 -14.71 -8.88
N LYS A 145 7.42 -15.70 -8.00
CA LYS A 145 7.74 -15.49 -6.58
C LYS A 145 9.06 -14.73 -6.35
N ILE A 146 10.03 -14.91 -7.25
CA ILE A 146 11.34 -14.25 -7.19
C ILE A 146 11.36 -12.98 -8.05
N LEU A 147 10.85 -13.05 -9.27
CA LEU A 147 10.94 -11.94 -10.22
C LEU A 147 9.98 -10.80 -9.89
N ALA A 148 8.75 -11.06 -9.42
CA ALA A 148 7.78 -10.00 -9.19
C ALA A 148 8.26 -8.98 -8.14
N PRO A 149 8.82 -9.37 -6.97
CA PRO A 149 9.37 -8.41 -6.00
C PRO A 149 10.55 -7.61 -6.57
N LEU A 150 11.46 -8.24 -7.32
CA LEU A 150 12.62 -7.58 -7.91
C LEU A 150 12.20 -6.56 -8.97
N VAL A 151 11.30 -6.95 -9.86
CA VAL A 151 10.77 -6.09 -10.91
C VAL A 151 9.97 -4.93 -10.29
N GLY A 152 9.13 -5.19 -9.29
CA GLY A 152 8.39 -4.15 -8.58
C GLY A 152 9.31 -3.13 -7.90
N PHE A 153 10.35 -3.61 -7.22
CA PHE A 153 11.35 -2.75 -6.60
C PHE A 153 12.15 -1.92 -7.61
N PHE A 154 12.58 -2.54 -8.71
CA PHE A 154 13.28 -1.85 -9.77
C PHE A 154 12.39 -0.80 -10.46
N MET A 155 11.11 -1.10 -10.69
CA MET A 155 10.15 -0.13 -11.22
C MET A 155 9.97 1.06 -10.28
N ALA A 156 9.92 0.85 -8.96
CA ALA A 156 9.84 1.93 -7.98
C ALA A 156 11.02 2.91 -8.13
N ILE A 157 12.25 2.39 -8.16
CA ILE A 157 13.46 3.19 -8.35
C ILE A 157 13.42 3.92 -9.70
N CYS A 158 13.11 3.22 -10.79
CA CYS A 158 13.10 3.82 -12.13
C CYS A 158 12.07 4.94 -12.26
N MET A 159 10.84 4.72 -11.79
CA MET A 159 9.81 5.75 -11.82
C MET A 159 10.20 6.98 -11.00
N HIS A 160 10.80 6.77 -9.82
CA HIS A 160 11.27 7.86 -8.98
C HIS A 160 12.44 8.62 -9.65
N SER A 161 13.41 7.92 -10.22
CA SER A 161 14.49 8.55 -11.01
C SER A 161 13.96 9.33 -12.21
N ILE A 162 12.98 8.79 -12.94
CA ILE A 162 12.35 9.47 -14.09
C ILE A 162 11.63 10.74 -13.62
N TRP A 163 10.89 10.68 -12.50
CA TRP A 163 10.24 11.84 -11.91
C TRP A 163 11.25 12.95 -11.57
N ASN A 164 12.28 12.61 -10.79
CA ASN A 164 13.28 13.59 -10.35
C ASN A 164 14.10 14.13 -11.53
N GLY A 165 14.53 13.25 -12.45
CA GLY A 165 15.28 13.62 -13.64
C GLY A 165 14.50 14.52 -14.60
N SER A 166 13.19 14.29 -14.75
CA SER A 166 12.35 15.13 -15.61
C SER A 166 12.31 16.59 -15.17
N GLY A 167 12.25 16.84 -13.86
CA GLY A 167 12.30 18.19 -13.30
C GLY A 167 13.70 18.80 -13.33
N ALA A 168 14.72 18.01 -12.94
CA ALA A 168 16.07 18.52 -12.74
C ALA A 168 16.88 18.71 -14.04
N ILE A 169 16.64 17.89 -15.05
CA ILE A 169 17.40 17.90 -16.31
C ILE A 169 16.52 18.38 -17.47
N GLY A 170 15.25 17.94 -17.50
CA GLY A 170 14.35 18.16 -18.63
C GLY A 170 13.61 19.50 -18.64
N GLY A 171 13.55 20.21 -17.50
CA GLY A 171 12.78 21.43 -17.34
C GLY A 171 11.26 21.24 -17.40
N GLY A 172 10.50 22.34 -17.35
CA GLY A 172 9.04 22.29 -17.18
C GLY A 172 8.28 21.51 -18.27
N GLY A 173 8.71 21.60 -19.53
CA GLY A 173 8.07 20.87 -20.63
C GLY A 173 8.22 19.35 -20.53
N VAL A 174 9.44 18.87 -20.25
CA VAL A 174 9.70 17.44 -20.06
C VAL A 174 9.05 16.92 -18.78
N PHE A 175 9.04 17.72 -17.71
CA PHE A 175 8.29 17.41 -16.49
C PHE A 175 6.80 17.20 -16.79
N LEU A 176 6.15 18.10 -17.53
CA LEU A 176 4.73 17.96 -17.90
C LEU A 176 4.47 16.73 -18.80
N LEU A 177 5.35 16.46 -19.77
CA LEU A 177 5.25 15.26 -20.59
C LEU A 177 5.41 13.99 -19.75
N THR A 178 6.37 13.96 -18.84
CA THR A 178 6.59 12.83 -17.91
C THR A 178 5.38 12.65 -16.99
N TYR A 179 4.82 13.74 -16.48
CA TYR A 179 3.60 13.73 -15.67
C TYR A 179 2.43 13.07 -16.43
N LEU A 180 2.15 13.54 -17.64
CA LEU A 180 0.98 13.09 -18.42
C LEU A 180 1.16 11.71 -19.06
N LEU A 181 2.37 11.36 -19.49
CA LEU A 181 2.63 10.13 -20.25
C LEU A 181 3.17 8.97 -19.40
N VAL A 182 3.74 9.26 -18.22
CA VAL A 182 4.28 8.22 -17.33
C VAL A 182 3.45 8.14 -16.04
N MET A 183 3.30 9.26 -15.33
CA MET A 183 2.71 9.24 -13.99
C MET A 183 1.21 9.02 -13.99
N VAL A 184 0.47 9.72 -14.85
CA VAL A 184 -0.98 9.53 -14.98
C VAL A 184 -1.31 8.10 -15.43
N PRO A 185 -0.70 7.52 -16.49
CA PRO A 185 -0.93 6.13 -16.86
C PRO A 185 -0.55 5.14 -15.78
N ALA A 186 0.60 5.31 -15.12
CA ALA A 186 1.00 4.42 -14.02
C ALA A 186 0.00 4.47 -12.85
N PHE A 187 -0.51 5.66 -12.51
CA PHE A 187 -1.54 5.82 -11.50
C PHE A 187 -2.84 5.09 -11.90
N LEU A 188 -3.29 5.25 -13.15
CA LEU A 188 -4.46 4.53 -13.67
C LEU A 188 -4.26 3.01 -13.66
N ILE A 189 -3.06 2.52 -14.00
CA ILE A 189 -2.70 1.10 -13.92
C ILE A 189 -2.82 0.61 -12.48
N VAL A 190 -2.30 1.36 -11.49
CA VAL A 190 -2.46 0.99 -10.08
C VAL A 190 -3.94 0.93 -9.68
N LEU A 191 -4.77 1.89 -10.10
CA LEU A 191 -6.21 1.84 -9.84
C LEU A 191 -6.89 0.60 -10.46
N VAL A 192 -6.49 0.22 -11.67
CA VAL A 192 -6.96 -1.01 -12.32
C VAL A 192 -6.51 -2.24 -11.53
N VAL A 193 -5.25 -2.31 -11.10
CA VAL A 193 -4.71 -3.40 -10.27
C VAL A 193 -5.48 -3.50 -8.96
N ILE A 194 -5.76 -2.38 -8.28
CA ILE A 194 -6.62 -2.35 -7.10
C ILE A 194 -8.00 -2.93 -7.46
N GLY A 195 -8.66 -2.41 -8.50
CA GLY A 195 -9.98 -2.89 -8.91
C GLY A 195 -10.03 -4.41 -9.20
N LEU A 196 -8.99 -4.95 -9.84
CA LEU A 196 -8.85 -6.39 -10.09
C LEU A 196 -8.60 -7.18 -8.81
N ALA A 197 -7.75 -6.69 -7.91
CA ALA A 197 -7.50 -7.30 -6.60
C ALA A 197 -8.79 -7.37 -5.76
N LEU A 198 -9.54 -6.26 -5.71
CA LEU A 198 -10.80 -6.18 -4.98
C LEU A 198 -11.88 -7.11 -5.56
N ARG A 199 -11.93 -7.23 -6.89
CA ARG A 199 -12.84 -8.19 -7.56
C ARG A 199 -12.48 -9.63 -7.20
N ARG A 200 -11.19 -9.97 -7.22
CA ARG A 200 -10.70 -11.31 -6.86
C ARG A 200 -11.02 -11.65 -5.40
N GLU A 201 -10.82 -10.72 -4.48
CA GLU A 201 -11.19 -10.89 -3.07
C GLU A 201 -12.70 -11.12 -2.91
N GLY A 202 -13.53 -10.32 -3.59
CA GLY A 202 -14.98 -10.49 -3.58
C GLY A 202 -15.42 -11.87 -4.09
N GLN A 203 -14.77 -12.40 -5.13
CA GLN A 203 -15.02 -13.75 -5.64
C GLN A 203 -14.63 -14.84 -4.63
N VAL A 204 -13.50 -14.70 -3.96
CA VAL A 204 -13.07 -15.63 -2.88
C VAL A 204 -14.11 -15.63 -1.76
N VAL A 205 -14.54 -14.45 -1.30
CA VAL A 205 -15.56 -14.33 -0.24
C VAL A 205 -16.86 -15.03 -0.64
N ARG A 206 -17.33 -14.82 -1.88
CA ARG A 206 -18.54 -15.49 -2.39
C ARG A 206 -18.38 -17.01 -2.43
N GLN A 207 -17.27 -17.50 -2.97
CA GLN A 207 -17.02 -18.93 -3.10
C GLN A 207 -17.01 -19.65 -1.75
N PHE A 208 -16.31 -19.09 -0.75
CA PHE A 208 -16.09 -19.76 0.54
C PHE A 208 -17.17 -19.50 1.59
N LEU A 209 -18.10 -18.57 1.36
CA LEU A 209 -19.28 -18.35 2.20
C LEU A 209 -20.57 -18.98 1.64
N LEU A 210 -20.51 -19.61 0.46
CA LEU A 210 -21.70 -20.24 -0.14
C LEU A 210 -22.31 -21.31 0.79
N CYS A 211 -21.46 -22.10 1.48
CA CYS A 211 -21.94 -23.08 2.44
C CYS A 211 -22.64 -22.45 3.67
N ASP A 212 -22.25 -21.24 4.08
CA ASP A 212 -22.88 -20.55 5.21
C ASP A 212 -24.24 -19.96 4.80
N LEU A 213 -24.39 -19.57 3.53
CA LEU A 213 -25.68 -19.21 2.94
C LEU A 213 -26.60 -20.45 2.88
N GLU A 214 -26.10 -21.58 2.39
CA GLU A 214 -26.89 -22.83 2.29
C GLU A 214 -27.32 -23.37 3.66
N ARG A 215 -26.48 -23.21 4.69
CA ARG A 215 -26.79 -23.56 6.08
C ARG A 215 -27.68 -22.54 6.80
N GLY A 216 -28.00 -21.41 6.16
CA GLY A 216 -28.82 -20.35 6.74
C GLY A 216 -28.13 -19.54 7.85
N VAL A 217 -26.80 -19.61 7.95
CA VAL A 217 -26.01 -18.82 8.91
C VAL A 217 -25.95 -17.35 8.48
N ILE A 218 -25.99 -17.09 7.17
CA ILE A 218 -25.93 -15.77 6.54
C ILE A 218 -27.13 -15.59 5.61
N THR A 219 -27.76 -14.41 5.58
CA THR A 219 -28.90 -14.15 4.67
C THR A 219 -28.45 -13.91 3.23
N LYS A 220 -29.40 -13.99 2.27
CA LYS A 220 -29.12 -13.70 0.84
C LYS A 220 -28.61 -12.27 0.63
N GLU A 221 -29.18 -11.31 1.35
CA GLU A 221 -28.79 -9.90 1.31
C GLU A 221 -27.38 -9.71 1.85
N GLU A 222 -27.06 -10.37 2.96
CA GLU A 222 -25.73 -10.31 3.58
C GLU A 222 -24.67 -10.95 2.69
N TYR A 223 -24.97 -12.10 2.10
CA TYR A 223 -24.09 -12.75 1.13
C TYR A 223 -23.79 -11.84 -0.07
N ALA A 224 -24.83 -11.18 -0.63
CA ALA A 224 -24.65 -10.23 -1.72
C ALA A 224 -23.77 -9.02 -1.32
N GLN A 225 -23.98 -8.49 -0.11
CA GLN A 225 -23.21 -7.37 0.43
C GLN A 225 -21.75 -7.74 0.73
N LEU A 226 -21.49 -8.92 1.31
CA LEU A 226 -20.15 -9.38 1.66
C LEU A 226 -19.25 -9.57 0.44
N GLY A 227 -19.82 -9.95 -0.70
CA GLY A 227 -19.09 -10.18 -1.94
C GLY A 227 -18.52 -8.93 -2.63
N SER A 228 -18.70 -7.72 -2.07
CA SER A 228 -18.09 -6.50 -2.61
C SER A 228 -17.75 -5.48 -1.51
N ILE A 229 -16.71 -4.68 -1.70
CA ILE A 229 -16.34 -3.62 -0.74
C ILE A 229 -17.45 -2.58 -0.61
N PHE A 230 -18.00 -2.11 -1.73
CA PHE A 230 -19.10 -1.15 -1.72
C PHE A 230 -20.34 -1.71 -1.00
N GLY A 231 -20.62 -3.01 -1.15
CA GLY A 231 -21.67 -3.69 -0.40
C GLY A 231 -21.40 -3.72 1.10
N ARG A 232 -20.18 -4.07 1.52
CA ARG A 232 -19.76 -4.07 2.94
C ARG A 232 -19.82 -2.67 3.55
N MET A 233 -19.28 -1.66 2.86
CA MET A 233 -19.31 -0.27 3.29
C MET A 233 -20.73 0.26 3.37
N GLY A 234 -21.54 0.07 2.33
CA GLY A 234 -22.95 0.47 2.31
C GLY A 234 -23.75 -0.16 3.44
N ALA A 235 -23.53 -1.44 3.72
CA ALA A 235 -24.16 -2.12 4.84
C ALA A 235 -23.75 -1.54 6.20
N SER A 236 -22.46 -1.21 6.37
CA SER A 236 -21.97 -0.55 7.58
C SER A 236 -22.57 0.86 7.72
N PHE A 237 -22.62 1.67 6.66
CA PHE A 237 -23.23 3.00 6.69
C PHE A 237 -24.74 2.95 6.95
N ASN A 238 -25.46 2.00 6.38
CA ASN A 238 -26.87 1.78 6.69
C ASN A 238 -27.08 1.37 8.15
N ALA A 239 -26.16 0.58 8.72
CA ALA A 239 -26.20 0.25 10.14
C ALA A 239 -25.89 1.48 11.03
N LEU A 240 -25.03 2.39 10.56
CA LEU A 240 -24.77 3.66 11.25
C LEU A 240 -26.01 4.55 11.27
N SER A 241 -26.70 4.71 10.13
CA SER A 241 -27.88 5.56 10.04
C SER A 241 -29.09 5.00 10.78
N SER A 242 -29.26 3.66 10.80
CA SER A 242 -30.40 3.02 11.44
C SER A 242 -30.21 2.69 12.92
N ARG A 243 -28.99 2.40 13.36
CA ARG A 243 -28.68 1.86 14.71
C ARG A 243 -27.54 2.60 15.42
N GLY A 244 -27.10 3.72 14.87
CA GLY A 244 -26.02 4.53 15.43
C GLY A 244 -24.65 3.84 15.41
N VAL A 245 -23.72 4.41 16.18
CA VAL A 245 -22.30 3.98 16.21
C VAL A 245 -22.15 2.53 16.69
N GLY A 246 -23.01 2.07 17.61
CA GLY A 246 -23.03 0.69 18.09
C GLY A 246 -23.35 -0.31 16.96
N GLY A 247 -24.42 -0.04 16.19
CA GLY A 247 -24.77 -0.87 15.04
C GLY A 247 -23.72 -0.87 13.94
N TRP A 248 -23.10 0.29 13.66
CA TRP A 248 -21.97 0.40 12.74
C TRP A 248 -20.79 -0.48 13.15
N ARG A 249 -20.38 -0.43 14.43
CA ARG A 249 -19.28 -1.27 14.94
C ARG A 249 -19.60 -2.76 14.85
N THR A 250 -20.80 -3.17 15.23
CA THR A 250 -21.25 -4.57 15.13
C THR A 250 -21.24 -5.03 13.67
N ARG A 251 -21.74 -4.20 12.74
CA ARG A 251 -21.75 -4.52 11.31
C ARG A 251 -20.35 -4.59 10.71
N MET A 252 -19.45 -3.69 11.11
CA MET A 252 -18.05 -3.71 10.69
C MET A 252 -17.36 -4.99 11.16
N ARG A 253 -17.53 -5.38 12.43
CA ARG A 253 -17.01 -6.64 12.97
C ARG A 253 -17.56 -7.84 12.22
N PHE A 254 -18.86 -7.88 11.95
CA PHE A 254 -19.48 -8.96 11.17
C PHE A 254 -18.85 -9.09 9.78
N ASN A 255 -18.72 -7.96 9.07
CA ASN A 255 -18.12 -7.94 7.74
C ASN A 255 -16.66 -8.42 7.76
N GLN A 256 -15.90 -8.03 8.79
CA GLN A 256 -14.53 -8.45 8.99
C GLN A 256 -14.44 -9.96 9.27
N THR A 257 -15.18 -10.45 10.27
CA THR A 257 -15.18 -11.88 10.67
C THR A 257 -15.63 -12.79 9.52
N ALA A 258 -16.65 -12.39 8.75
CA ALA A 258 -17.09 -13.17 7.58
C ALA A 258 -16.02 -13.21 6.47
N SER A 259 -15.34 -12.09 6.23
CA SER A 259 -14.25 -12.04 5.25
C SER A 259 -13.05 -12.88 5.71
N GLU A 260 -12.67 -12.78 6.99
CA GLU A 260 -11.58 -13.57 7.59
C GLU A 260 -11.86 -15.07 7.54
N LEU A 261 -13.11 -15.50 7.83
CA LEU A 261 -13.53 -16.90 7.67
C LEU A 261 -13.35 -17.38 6.23
N ALA A 262 -13.80 -16.58 5.25
CA ALA A 262 -13.68 -16.93 3.85
C ALA A 262 -12.22 -17.03 3.39
N PHE A 263 -11.37 -16.08 3.79
CA PHE A 263 -9.95 -16.12 3.48
C PHE A 263 -9.23 -17.26 4.21
N HIS A 264 -9.61 -17.57 5.44
CA HIS A 264 -9.10 -18.73 6.18
C HIS A 264 -9.37 -20.03 5.41
N ARG A 265 -10.63 -20.28 5.02
CA ARG A 265 -10.99 -21.45 4.20
C ARG A 265 -10.26 -21.49 2.86
N CYS A 266 -10.09 -20.35 2.21
CA CYS A 266 -9.32 -20.23 0.98
C CYS A 266 -7.85 -20.64 1.18
N ARG A 267 -7.19 -20.17 2.25
CA ARG A 267 -5.82 -20.55 2.57
C ARG A 267 -5.69 -22.05 2.85
N VAL A 268 -6.62 -22.60 3.63
CA VAL A 268 -6.67 -24.04 3.92
C VAL A 268 -6.82 -24.86 2.65
N SER A 269 -7.73 -24.47 1.74
CA SER A 269 -7.93 -25.14 0.46
C SER A 269 -6.70 -25.15 -0.46
N ARG A 270 -5.79 -24.18 -0.26
CA ARG A 270 -4.53 -24.05 -1.00
C ARG A 270 -3.33 -24.69 -0.30
N GLY A 271 -3.54 -25.33 0.86
CA GLY A 271 -2.46 -25.89 1.69
C GLY A 271 -1.55 -24.82 2.32
N LEU A 272 -2.01 -23.57 2.41
CA LEU A 272 -1.25 -22.44 2.96
C LEU A 272 -1.57 -22.24 4.46
N HIS A 273 -1.40 -23.29 5.25
CA HIS A 273 -1.51 -23.23 6.71
C HIS A 273 -0.25 -23.82 7.37
N SER A 274 0.07 -23.39 8.60
CA SER A 274 1.13 -24.05 9.35
C SER A 274 0.73 -25.50 9.61
N SER A 275 1.69 -26.42 9.57
CA SER A 275 1.45 -27.84 9.89
C SER A 275 1.01 -28.04 11.35
N SER A 276 1.24 -27.03 12.21
CA SER A 276 0.90 -27.00 13.63
C SER A 276 -0.35 -26.20 13.98
N ALA A 277 -1.03 -25.58 13.01
CA ALA A 277 -2.19 -24.73 13.28
C ALA A 277 -3.45 -25.58 13.48
N ASP A 278 -4.22 -25.30 14.53
CA ASP A 278 -5.56 -25.86 14.73
C ASP A 278 -6.56 -25.20 13.77
N VAL A 279 -6.54 -25.65 12.52
CA VAL A 279 -7.38 -25.14 11.43
C VAL A 279 -8.86 -25.21 11.80
N ARG A 280 -9.30 -26.29 12.46
CA ARG A 280 -10.71 -26.47 12.83
C ARG A 280 -11.11 -25.56 13.98
N GLY A 281 -10.29 -25.44 15.02
CA GLY A 281 -10.57 -24.54 16.14
C GLY A 281 -10.63 -23.07 15.71
N ILE A 282 -9.78 -22.64 14.78
CA ILE A 282 -9.83 -21.28 14.21
C ILE A 282 -11.13 -21.06 13.43
N GLU A 283 -11.53 -22.02 12.59
CA GLU A 283 -12.80 -21.93 11.86
C GLU A 283 -14.01 -21.89 12.79
N GLU A 284 -14.03 -22.72 13.84
CA GLU A 284 -15.09 -22.72 14.85
C GLU A 284 -15.16 -21.40 15.61
N ALA A 285 -14.01 -20.81 15.97
CA ALA A 285 -13.96 -19.49 16.61
C ALA A 285 -14.58 -18.40 15.73
N TYR A 286 -14.31 -18.42 14.42
CA TYR A 286 -14.93 -17.49 13.48
C TYR A 286 -16.45 -17.68 13.36
N LEU A 287 -16.92 -18.92 13.32
CA LEU A 287 -18.35 -19.24 13.27
C LEU A 287 -19.07 -18.81 14.54
N GLN A 288 -18.48 -19.05 15.72
CA GLN A 288 -19.03 -18.60 17.00
C GLN A 288 -19.10 -17.07 17.08
N ALA A 289 -18.04 -16.39 16.63
CA ALA A 289 -18.01 -14.93 16.55
C ALA A 289 -19.12 -14.40 15.63
N LEU A 290 -19.31 -14.99 14.44
CA LEU A 290 -20.40 -14.63 13.53
C LEU A 290 -21.78 -14.82 14.18
N GLN A 291 -22.01 -15.96 14.82
CA GLN A 291 -23.28 -16.25 15.51
C GLN A 291 -23.57 -15.24 16.63
N SER A 292 -22.56 -14.88 17.44
CA SER A 292 -22.71 -13.87 18.49
C SER A 292 -23.11 -12.50 17.93
N LEU A 293 -22.51 -12.10 16.81
CA LEU A 293 -22.78 -10.82 16.15
C LEU A 293 -24.16 -10.80 15.48
N THR A 294 -24.64 -11.95 14.99
CA THR A 294 -26.01 -12.10 14.47
C THR A 294 -27.04 -11.98 15.59
N ASN A 295 -26.81 -12.62 16.74
CA ASN A 295 -27.71 -12.54 17.89
C ASN A 295 -27.78 -11.14 18.51
N HIS A 296 -26.70 -10.37 18.45
CA HIS A 296 -26.70 -8.95 18.84
C HIS A 296 -27.44 -8.04 17.84
N ARG A 297 -27.79 -8.51 16.64
CA ARG A 297 -28.59 -7.74 15.67
C ARG A 297 -30.10 -7.91 15.83
N SER A 298 -30.54 -8.98 16.48
CA SER A 298 -31.96 -9.27 16.73
C SER A 298 -32.49 -8.66 18.03
N ARG A 299 -31.64 -8.00 18.81
CA ARG A 299 -31.98 -7.16 19.97
C ARG A 299 -31.84 -5.69 19.61
#